data_AF-A0A2G2XIH0-F1
#
_entry.id   AF-A0A2G2XIH0-F1
#
_cell.length_a   1.000
_cell.length_b   1.000
_cell.length_c   1.000
_cell.angle_alpha   90.00
_cell.angle_beta   90.00
_cell.angle_gamma   90.00
#
_symmetry.space_group_name_H-M   'P 1'
#
loop_
_entity.id
_entity.type
_entity.pdbx_description
1 polymer ?
#
loop_
_entity_poly.entity_id
_entity_poly.type
_entity_poly.pdbx_seq_one_letter_code
_entity_poly.pdbx_strand_id
1 'polypeptide(L)'
;MILLRYEEALQVVKDICLEESKRRDQATKFVLQSYDSVLRKQREELIESDNDVTIVGYRSELNVVSNVLKEAESLNVNRFGFEETTSGGTSQLCDIESGEEDNWKLKDYIHQVDSCVEVALQRQKECVSIELCKIDARIMGVVPPKSWTMLRKHGPTPKSEVKSHKLTYQDKATQTDIIEEDTLEKIFNTLTTLSMKVDSMGNEIEKLKTNEVKLKSEATNQLTEQCAELCRSEDFKIPELEGDVGILHKPVMFINLLL
;
A
#
# COMPACT_ATOMS: atom_id res chain seq x y z
N MET A 1 8.22 4.52 2.63
CA MET A 1 8.32 3.15 3.19
C MET A 1 8.30 3.13 4.71
N ILE A 2 9.03 4.00 5.42
CA ILE A 2 9.07 4.01 6.90
C ILE A 2 7.70 4.30 7.54
N LEU A 3 6.99 5.34 7.10
CA LEU A 3 5.66 5.69 7.65
C LEU A 3 4.61 4.59 7.41
N LEU A 4 4.66 3.93 6.26
CA LEU A 4 3.75 2.82 5.94
C LEU A 4 3.99 1.62 6.89
N ARG A 5 5.25 1.27 7.16
CA ARG A 5 5.60 0.23 8.13
C ARG A 5 5.19 0.61 9.56
N TYR A 6 5.29 1.89 9.91
CA TYR A 6 4.83 2.38 11.21
C TYR A 6 3.30 2.30 11.32
N GLU A 7 2.57 2.60 10.26
CA GLU A 7 1.11 2.47 10.20
C GLU A 7 0.66 1.00 10.33
N GLU A 8 1.32 0.09 9.60
CA GLU A 8 1.09 -1.37 9.70
C GLU A 8 1.35 -1.87 11.12
N ALA A 9 2.49 -1.50 11.71
CA ALA A 9 2.82 -1.83 13.10
C ALA A 9 1.82 -1.22 14.10
N LEU A 10 1.35 0.00 13.87
CA LEU A 10 0.30 0.63 14.69
C LEU A 10 -1.02 -0.11 14.60
N GLN A 11 -1.33 -0.72 13.46
CA GLN A 11 -2.51 -1.57 13.34
C GLN A 11 -2.35 -2.87 14.15
N VAL A 12 -1.19 -3.53 14.10
CA VAL A 12 -0.90 -4.71 14.93
C VAL A 12 -1.10 -4.42 16.43
N VAL A 13 -0.58 -3.28 16.91
CA VAL A 13 -0.72 -2.88 18.31
C VAL A 13 -2.20 -2.63 18.70
N LYS A 14 -3.01 -2.05 17.80
CA LYS A 14 -4.45 -1.90 18.04
C LYS A 14 -5.17 -3.24 18.10
N ASP A 15 -4.79 -4.18 17.24
CA ASP A 15 -5.40 -5.50 17.20
C ASP A 15 -5.10 -6.29 18.48
N ILE A 16 -3.89 -6.14 19.04
CA ILE A 16 -3.53 -6.69 20.36
C ILE A 16 -4.47 -6.16 21.45
N CYS A 17 -4.68 -4.84 21.54
CA CYS A 17 -5.59 -4.25 22.54
C CYS A 17 -7.05 -4.71 22.32
N LEU A 18 -7.49 -4.79 21.06
CA LEU A 18 -8.83 -5.25 20.73
C LEU A 18 -9.04 -6.70 21.15
N GLU A 19 -8.06 -7.57 20.91
CA GLU A 19 -8.12 -8.96 21.31
C GLU A 19 -8.11 -9.13 22.83
N GLU A 20 -7.31 -8.32 23.53
CA GLU A 20 -7.36 -8.28 24.99
C GLU A 20 -8.74 -7.86 25.51
N SER A 21 -9.35 -6.85 24.89
CA SER A 21 -10.71 -6.41 25.26
C SER A 21 -11.72 -7.55 25.14
N LYS A 22 -11.72 -8.26 24.01
CA LYS A 22 -12.59 -9.43 23.79
C LYS A 22 -12.30 -10.54 24.81
N ARG A 23 -11.02 -10.78 25.11
CA ARG A 23 -10.60 -11.78 26.09
C ARG A 23 -11.18 -11.46 27.47
N ARG A 24 -11.16 -10.20 27.90
CA ARG A 24 -11.76 -9.75 29.17
C ARG A 24 -13.28 -9.88 29.19
N ASP A 25 -13.95 -9.64 28.07
CA ASP A 25 -15.41 -9.78 27.96
C ASP A 25 -15.88 -11.23 28.06
N GLN A 26 -15.06 -12.18 27.62
CA GLN A 26 -15.40 -13.61 27.54
C GLN A 26 -14.90 -14.42 28.75
N ALA A 27 -13.95 -13.89 29.52
CA ALA A 27 -13.26 -14.62 30.58
C ALA A 27 -13.97 -14.53 31.94
N THR A 28 -14.50 -15.66 32.44
CA THR A 28 -14.96 -15.76 33.85
C THR A 28 -13.82 -16.10 34.83
N LYS A 29 -12.61 -16.43 34.34
CA LYS A 29 -11.55 -17.07 35.15
C LYS A 29 -10.10 -16.61 34.86
N PHE A 30 -9.89 -15.65 33.97
CA PHE A 30 -8.52 -15.21 33.60
C PHE A 30 -8.11 -13.94 34.34
N VAL A 31 -6.80 -13.74 34.47
CA VAL A 31 -6.19 -12.54 35.06
C VAL A 31 -6.57 -11.33 34.20
N LEU A 32 -7.25 -10.35 34.81
CA LEU A 32 -7.53 -9.06 34.17
C LEU A 32 -6.19 -8.35 33.90
N GLN A 33 -5.88 -8.12 32.63
CA GLN A 33 -4.70 -7.36 32.22
C GLN A 33 -5.15 -6.05 31.56
N SER A 34 -4.43 -4.97 31.86
CA SER A 34 -4.57 -3.71 31.12
C SER A 34 -3.87 -3.81 29.77
N TYR A 35 -4.25 -2.96 28.83
CA TYR A 35 -3.54 -2.83 27.56
C TYR A 35 -2.05 -2.51 27.79
N ASP A 36 -1.73 -1.65 28.77
CA ASP A 36 -0.34 -1.35 29.14
C ASP A 36 0.45 -2.62 29.49
N SER A 37 -0.13 -3.51 30.32
CA SER A 37 0.53 -4.77 30.70
C SER A 37 0.75 -5.70 29.51
N VAL A 38 -0.25 -5.86 28.64
CA VAL A 38 -0.14 -6.70 27.43
C VAL A 38 0.90 -6.13 26.47
N LEU A 39 0.93 -4.81 26.30
CA LEU A 39 1.90 -4.15 25.43
C LEU A 39 3.33 -4.19 25.99
N ARG A 40 3.53 -4.13 27.32
CA ARG A 40 4.86 -4.35 27.93
C ARG A 40 5.36 -5.75 27.68
N LYS A 41 4.49 -6.77 27.84
CA LYS A 41 4.83 -8.16 27.53
C LYS A 41 5.21 -8.32 26.05
N GLN A 42 4.41 -7.74 25.14
CA GLN A 42 4.74 -7.71 23.71
C GLN A 42 6.10 -7.04 23.44
N ARG A 43 6.39 -5.92 24.12
CA ARG A 43 7.68 -5.22 23.99
C ARG A 43 8.84 -6.12 24.42
N GLU A 44 8.70 -6.84 25.52
CA GLU A 44 9.72 -7.75 26.04
C GLU A 44 9.98 -8.92 25.09
N GLU A 45 8.92 -9.53 24.55
CA GLU A 45 9.02 -10.59 23.53
C GLU A 45 9.70 -10.10 22.24
N LEU A 46 9.40 -8.87 21.82
CA LEU A 46 10.06 -8.22 20.68
C LEU A 46 11.54 -7.91 20.93
N ILE A 47 11.92 -7.57 22.17
CA ILE A 47 13.32 -7.34 22.55
C ILE A 47 14.09 -8.67 22.61
N GLU A 48 13.47 -9.72 23.15
CA GLU A 48 14.10 -11.05 23.25
C GLU A 48 14.35 -11.67 21.87
N SER A 49 13.45 -11.43 20.91
CA SER A 49 13.56 -11.89 19.52
C SER A 49 14.50 -11.05 18.63
N ASP A 50 14.88 -9.83 19.05
CA ASP A 50 15.82 -8.95 18.29
C ASP A 50 17.27 -9.50 18.24
N ASN A 51 17.55 -10.59 18.96
CA ASN A 51 18.81 -11.34 18.88
C ASN A 51 18.89 -12.33 17.70
N ASP A 52 17.80 -12.56 16.96
CA ASP A 52 17.77 -13.46 15.81
C ASP A 52 17.51 -12.68 14.49
N VAL A 53 18.11 -13.11 13.40
CA VAL A 53 18.31 -12.36 12.13
C VAL A 53 17.00 -12.14 11.34
N THR A 54 16.06 -11.37 11.88
CA THR A 54 14.81 -10.97 11.20
C THR A 54 14.54 -9.45 11.37
N ILE A 55 15.57 -8.68 11.06
CA ILE A 55 15.88 -7.32 11.54
C ILE A 55 14.97 -6.15 11.06
N VAL A 56 13.95 -6.34 10.19
CA VAL A 56 13.25 -5.18 9.57
C VAL A 56 11.73 -5.09 9.83
N GLY A 57 11.10 -6.14 10.36
CA GLY A 57 9.68 -6.11 10.76
C GLY A 57 9.51 -5.68 12.22
N TYR A 58 10.19 -6.41 13.12
CA TYR A 58 10.10 -6.25 14.57
C TYR A 58 10.54 -4.87 15.07
N ARG A 59 11.50 -4.23 14.40
CA ARG A 59 11.97 -2.88 14.76
C ARG A 59 10.85 -1.83 14.68
N SER A 60 9.93 -1.94 13.71
CA SER A 60 8.82 -1.00 13.56
C SER A 60 7.77 -1.22 14.64
N GLU A 61 7.40 -2.47 14.92
CA GLU A 61 6.48 -2.83 16.01
C GLU A 61 7.03 -2.42 17.38
N LEU A 62 8.30 -2.75 17.66
CA LEU A 62 8.96 -2.40 18.91
C LEU A 62 8.97 -0.88 19.14
N ASN A 63 9.23 -0.09 18.09
CA ASN A 63 9.22 1.36 18.16
C ASN A 63 7.82 1.91 18.43
N VAL A 64 6.79 1.40 17.74
CA VAL A 64 5.40 1.78 17.99
C VAL A 64 4.99 1.46 19.42
N VAL A 65 5.22 0.22 19.88
CA VAL A 65 4.88 -0.21 21.24
C VAL A 65 5.58 0.67 22.28
N SER A 66 6.87 0.97 22.06
CA SER A 66 7.64 1.85 22.95
C SER A 66 7.10 3.27 23.00
N ASN A 67 6.73 3.84 21.84
CA ASN A 67 6.18 5.20 21.76
C ASN A 67 4.79 5.29 22.41
N VAL A 68 3.93 4.31 22.15
CA VAL A 68 2.59 4.22 22.75
C VAL A 68 2.69 4.10 24.27
N LEU A 69 3.53 3.21 24.79
CA LEU A 69 3.74 3.04 26.23
C LEU A 69 4.29 4.32 26.87
N LYS A 70 5.30 4.95 26.26
CA LYS A 70 5.88 6.21 26.77
C LYS A 70 4.86 7.34 26.80
N GLU A 71 4.04 7.46 25.76
CA GLU A 71 3.01 8.49 25.70
C GLU A 71 1.86 8.20 26.69
N ALA A 72 1.44 6.94 26.81
CA ALA A 72 0.45 6.52 27.79
C ALA A 72 0.92 6.76 29.23
N GLU A 73 2.19 6.46 29.56
CA GLU A 73 2.81 6.79 30.84
C GLU A 73 2.74 8.30 31.11
N SER A 74 3.11 9.14 30.12
CA SER A 74 3.04 10.59 30.27
C SER A 74 1.62 11.11 30.49
N LEU A 75 0.63 10.49 29.85
CA LEU A 75 -0.79 10.81 30.01
C LEU A 75 -1.32 10.38 31.38
N ASN A 76 -0.87 9.23 31.87
CA ASN A 76 -1.24 8.73 33.19
C ASN A 76 -0.72 9.66 34.31
N VAL A 77 0.56 10.05 34.23
CA VAL A 77 1.20 10.98 35.19
C VAL A 77 0.52 12.36 35.17
N ASN A 78 0.20 12.89 33.99
CA ASN A 78 -0.41 14.22 33.84
C ASN A 78 -1.91 14.27 34.20
N ARG A 79 -2.62 13.14 34.18
CA ARG A 79 -4.08 13.09 34.41
C ARG A 79 -4.44 12.76 35.86
N PHE A 80 -3.56 12.10 36.61
CA PHE A 80 -3.89 11.58 37.95
C PHE A 80 -2.88 11.86 39.06
N GLY A 81 -1.80 12.62 38.82
CA GLY A 81 -0.99 13.19 39.89
C GLY A 81 -0.58 12.19 40.96
N PHE A 82 -0.07 11.03 40.56
CA PHE A 82 0.62 10.16 41.51
C PHE A 82 2.06 10.67 41.59
N GLU A 83 2.33 11.41 42.67
CA GLU A 83 3.67 11.88 43.02
C GLU A 83 4.61 10.68 43.09
N GLU A 84 5.70 10.77 42.33
CA GLU A 84 6.72 9.74 42.19
C GLU A 84 7.39 9.50 43.56
N THR A 85 6.83 8.58 44.34
CA THR A 85 7.43 8.10 45.60
C THR A 85 8.44 7.00 45.29
N THR A 86 9.43 7.33 44.45
CA THR A 86 10.70 6.59 44.42
C THR A 86 11.67 7.23 45.39
N SER A 87 11.38 7.17 46.70
CA SER A 87 12.40 7.31 47.74
C SER A 87 11.87 6.93 49.12
N GLY A 88 12.09 5.67 49.50
CA GLY A 88 12.47 5.27 50.86
C GLY A 88 11.44 5.36 52.00
N GLY A 89 10.97 4.19 52.43
CA GLY A 89 10.60 3.95 53.82
C GLY A 89 9.10 3.90 54.13
N THR A 90 8.59 2.67 54.30
CA THR A 90 7.51 2.27 55.22
C THR A 90 6.42 3.30 55.57
N SER A 91 5.20 3.05 55.06
CA SER A 91 3.97 2.82 55.85
C SER A 91 2.73 3.35 55.11
N GLN A 92 2.03 2.47 54.40
CA GLN A 92 0.59 2.28 54.61
C GLN A 92 0.18 0.97 53.94
N LEU A 93 0.52 -0.13 54.61
CA LEU A 93 -0.22 -1.37 54.47
C LEU A 93 -1.62 -1.03 54.98
N CYS A 94 -2.54 -0.73 54.07
CA CYS A 94 -3.95 -0.71 54.41
C CYS A 94 -4.33 -2.17 54.66
N ASP A 95 -4.43 -2.53 55.94
CA ASP A 95 -5.23 -3.66 56.40
C ASP A 95 -6.66 -3.46 55.86
N ILE A 96 -6.94 -4.05 54.70
CA ILE A 96 -8.31 -4.18 54.20
C ILE A 96 -8.61 -5.67 54.22
N GLU A 97 -9.34 -6.02 55.27
CA GLU A 97 -9.97 -7.29 55.52
C GLU A 97 -10.93 -7.64 54.35
N SER A 98 -10.66 -8.78 53.71
CA SER A 98 -11.57 -9.65 52.94
C SER A 98 -12.99 -9.16 52.62
N GLY A 99 -13.30 -9.00 51.32
CA GLY A 99 -14.62 -9.36 50.77
C GLY A 99 -15.02 -8.60 49.51
N GLU A 100 -14.97 -9.26 48.33
CA GLU A 100 -15.61 -8.98 47.01
C GLU A 100 -15.68 -7.53 46.42
N GLU A 101 -15.37 -6.50 47.19
CA GLU A 101 -15.47 -5.07 46.89
C GLU A 101 -14.22 -4.54 46.15
N ASP A 102 -13.16 -5.33 46.07
CA ASP A 102 -11.92 -4.94 45.40
C ASP A 102 -11.96 -5.16 43.87
N ASN A 103 -12.89 -5.96 43.36
CA ASN A 103 -12.96 -6.32 41.94
C ASN A 103 -13.40 -5.15 41.04
N TRP A 104 -14.36 -4.33 41.48
CA TRP A 104 -14.80 -3.17 40.70
C TRP A 104 -13.77 -2.05 40.70
N LYS A 105 -13.04 -1.85 41.81
CA LYS A 105 -11.91 -0.90 41.89
C LYS A 105 -10.79 -1.27 40.94
N LEU A 106 -10.43 -2.56 40.86
CA LEU A 106 -9.44 -3.06 39.91
C LEU A 106 -9.91 -2.84 38.46
N LYS A 107 -11.20 -3.07 38.18
CA LYS A 107 -11.78 -2.85 36.85
C LYS A 107 -11.74 -1.38 36.44
N ASP A 108 -12.07 -0.47 37.35
CA ASP A 108 -12.01 0.97 37.11
C ASP A 108 -10.59 1.48 36.89
N TYR A 109 -9.62 0.98 37.69
CA TYR A 109 -8.20 1.25 37.48
C TYR A 109 -7.74 0.77 36.09
N ILE A 110 -8.11 -0.44 35.70
CA ILE A 110 -7.75 -0.99 34.39
C ILE A 110 -8.36 -0.14 33.27
N HIS A 111 -9.65 0.21 33.33
CA HIS A 111 -10.27 1.08 32.32
C HIS A 111 -9.60 2.45 32.23
N GLN A 112 -9.16 3.01 33.35
CA GLN A 112 -8.47 4.29 33.41
C GLN A 112 -7.09 4.21 32.73
N VAL A 113 -6.33 3.16 33.00
CA VAL A 113 -5.04 2.89 32.35
C VAL A 113 -5.24 2.63 30.85
N ASP A 114 -6.23 1.83 30.48
CA ASP A 114 -6.58 1.53 29.09
C ASP A 114 -6.93 2.82 28.33
N SER A 115 -7.68 3.74 28.95
CA SER A 115 -8.02 5.04 28.36
C SER A 115 -6.77 5.85 27.99
N CYS A 116 -5.69 5.77 28.79
CA CYS A 116 -4.44 6.46 28.47
C CYS A 116 -3.75 5.84 27.24
N VAL A 117 -3.78 4.50 27.11
CA VAL A 117 -3.26 3.77 25.95
C VAL A 117 -4.08 4.06 24.68
N GLU A 118 -5.41 4.10 24.77
CA GLU A 118 -6.28 4.44 23.65
C GLU A 118 -6.03 5.85 23.12
N VAL A 119 -5.87 6.83 24.02
CA VAL A 119 -5.52 8.21 23.64
C VAL A 119 -4.14 8.26 22.98
N ALA A 120 -3.15 7.54 23.52
CA ALA A 120 -1.82 7.46 22.91
C ALA A 120 -1.88 6.84 21.50
N LEU A 121 -2.60 5.73 21.31
CA LEU A 121 -2.79 5.11 20.00
C LEU A 121 -3.46 6.04 18.99
N GLN A 122 -4.46 6.79 19.44
CA GLN A 122 -5.15 7.76 18.60
C GLN A 122 -4.23 8.92 18.19
N ARG A 123 -3.42 9.45 19.12
CA ARG A 123 -2.44 10.50 18.80
C ARG A 123 -1.35 10.01 17.86
N GLN A 124 -0.84 8.80 18.04
CA GLN A 124 0.12 8.19 17.11
C GLN A 124 -0.47 8.06 15.70
N LYS A 125 -1.76 7.70 15.58
CA LYS A 125 -2.48 7.67 14.30
C LYS A 125 -2.56 9.05 13.66
N GLU A 126 -2.86 10.08 14.45
CA GLU A 126 -2.91 11.47 13.99
C GLU A 126 -1.54 11.98 13.54
N CYS A 127 -0.47 11.66 14.27
CA CYS A 127 0.90 11.99 13.88
C CYS A 127 1.25 11.40 12.51
N VAL A 128 0.95 10.12 12.26
CA VAL A 128 1.17 9.49 10.94
C VAL A 128 0.37 10.21 9.86
N SER A 129 -0.91 10.53 10.12
CA SER A 129 -1.74 11.26 9.16
C SER A 129 -1.17 12.65 8.83
N ILE A 130 -0.63 13.36 9.82
CA ILE A 130 0.00 14.67 9.62
C ILE A 130 1.26 14.54 8.76
N GLU A 131 2.11 13.55 9.04
CA GLU A 131 3.33 13.31 8.25
C GLU A 131 3.01 12.95 6.79
N LEU A 132 1.96 12.16 6.56
CA LEU A 132 1.46 11.89 5.21
C LEU A 132 0.96 13.16 4.52
N CYS A 133 0.20 14.01 5.22
CA CYS A 133 -0.25 15.29 4.66
C CYS A 133 0.91 16.24 4.33
N LYS A 134 1.99 16.26 5.14
CA LYS A 134 3.21 17.02 4.84
C LYS A 134 3.87 16.52 3.56
N ILE A 135 3.95 15.21 3.39
CA ILE A 135 4.50 14.60 2.17
C ILE A 135 3.62 14.95 0.97
N ASP A 136 2.31 14.80 1.08
CA ASP A 136 1.37 15.15 0.02
C ASP A 136 1.52 16.62 -0.39
N ALA A 137 1.63 17.54 0.57
CA ALA A 137 1.85 18.96 0.29
C ALA A 137 3.16 19.20 -0.47
N ARG A 138 4.25 18.53 -0.10
CA ARG A 138 5.53 18.61 -0.81
C ARG A 138 5.42 18.06 -2.22
N ILE A 139 4.77 16.91 -2.41
CA ILE A 139 4.58 16.33 -3.75
C ILE A 139 3.69 17.26 -4.60
N MET A 140 2.64 17.85 -4.02
CA MET A 140 1.77 18.80 -4.71
C MET A 140 2.50 20.09 -5.12
N GLY A 141 3.45 20.57 -4.31
CA GLY A 141 4.27 21.73 -4.66
C GLY A 141 5.27 21.47 -5.79
N VAL A 142 5.73 20.22 -5.91
CA VAL A 142 6.73 19.80 -6.89
C VAL A 142 6.07 19.36 -8.22
N VAL A 143 4.90 18.72 -8.19
CA VAL A 143 4.23 18.20 -9.39
C VAL A 143 3.28 19.26 -9.98
N PRO A 144 3.47 19.67 -11.25
CA PRO A 144 2.60 20.65 -11.89
C PRO A 144 1.13 20.21 -11.92
N PRO A 145 0.15 21.13 -11.75
CA PRO A 145 -1.29 20.82 -11.78
C PRO A 145 -1.76 20.01 -12.99
N LYS A 146 -1.11 20.21 -14.16
CA LYS A 146 -1.42 19.49 -15.41
C LYS A 146 -0.99 18.01 -15.37
N SER A 147 0.02 17.64 -14.59
CA SER A 147 0.50 16.26 -14.48
C SER A 147 -0.39 15.42 -13.55
N TRP A 148 -1.01 16.05 -12.55
CA TRP A 148 -1.96 15.38 -11.65
C TRP A 148 -3.22 14.86 -12.35
N THR A 149 -3.74 15.60 -13.33
CA THR A 149 -4.93 15.17 -14.09
C THR A 149 -4.63 13.98 -15.00
N MET A 150 -3.37 13.78 -15.40
CA MET A 150 -2.93 12.58 -16.13
C MET A 150 -2.75 11.38 -15.19
N LEU A 151 -2.12 11.56 -14.02
CA LEU A 151 -1.93 10.48 -13.03
C LEU A 151 -3.27 9.94 -12.49
N ARG A 152 -4.26 10.81 -12.28
CA ARG A 152 -5.58 10.41 -11.76
C ARG A 152 -6.43 9.63 -12.78
N LYS A 153 -6.14 9.74 -14.07
CA LYS A 153 -6.80 8.97 -15.13
C LYS A 153 -6.30 7.53 -15.24
N HIS A 154 -5.13 7.22 -14.67
CA HIS A 154 -4.49 5.91 -14.78
C HIS A 154 -4.23 5.20 -13.44
N GLY A 155 -4.55 5.81 -12.30
CA GLY A 155 -4.44 5.19 -10.97
C GLY A 155 -5.68 4.40 -10.54
N PRO A 156 -5.54 3.39 -9.64
CA PRO A 156 -6.69 2.70 -9.06
C PRO A 156 -7.57 3.71 -8.30
N THR A 157 -8.88 3.68 -8.58
CA THR A 157 -9.85 4.53 -7.89
C THR A 157 -9.87 4.19 -6.40
N PRO A 158 -9.69 5.17 -5.49
CA PRO A 158 -9.77 4.91 -4.06
C PRO A 158 -11.20 4.51 -3.69
N LYS A 159 -11.40 3.24 -3.30
CA LYS A 159 -12.64 2.73 -2.72
C LYS A 159 -12.73 3.08 -1.23
N SER A 160 -12.66 4.36 -0.89
CA SER A 160 -13.09 4.86 0.41
C SER A 160 -13.07 6.38 0.39
N GLU A 161 -14.20 7.00 0.74
CA GLU A 161 -14.31 8.42 1.00
C GLU A 161 -13.37 8.80 2.15
N VAL A 162 -12.17 9.26 1.82
CA VAL A 162 -11.29 9.92 2.77
C VAL A 162 -11.90 11.30 3.02
N LYS A 163 -12.63 11.44 4.13
CA LYS A 163 -13.05 12.75 4.65
C LYS A 163 -11.79 13.59 4.86
N SER A 164 -11.61 14.56 3.97
CA SER A 164 -10.56 15.58 4.03
C SER A 164 -10.75 16.41 5.29
N HIS A 165 -10.09 16.01 6.38
CA HIS A 165 -9.95 16.84 7.57
C HIS A 165 -8.93 17.93 7.24
N LYS A 166 -9.43 19.15 7.02
CA LYS A 166 -8.64 20.36 6.85
C LYS A 166 -7.95 20.69 8.17
N LEU A 167 -6.77 20.11 8.42
CA LEU A 167 -5.91 20.52 9.53
C LEU A 167 -5.08 21.73 9.09
N THR A 168 -5.23 22.82 9.84
CA THR A 168 -4.41 24.03 9.68
C THR A 168 -3.00 23.76 10.20
N TYR A 169 -2.04 23.76 9.29
CA TYR A 169 -0.61 23.61 9.59
C TYR A 169 -0.11 24.79 10.42
N GLN A 170 0.43 24.53 11.61
CA GLN A 170 1.25 25.48 12.37
C GLN A 170 2.64 24.86 12.50
N ASP A 171 3.61 25.48 11.85
CA ASP A 171 4.99 25.01 11.76
C ASP A 171 5.68 25.14 13.12
N LYS A 172 6.07 24.00 13.71
CA LYS A 172 7.09 23.95 14.75
C LYS A 172 8.09 22.89 14.32
N ALA A 173 9.08 23.32 13.55
CA ALA A 173 10.13 22.48 13.02
C ALA A 173 10.86 21.76 14.17
N THR A 174 10.72 20.44 14.21
CA THR A 174 11.67 19.56 14.89
C THR A 174 12.43 18.83 13.81
N GLN A 175 13.75 18.96 13.85
CA GLN A 175 14.68 18.50 12.83
C GLN A 175 14.58 16.98 12.69
N THR A 176 13.98 16.56 11.58
CA THR A 176 14.05 15.19 11.05
C THR A 176 15.11 15.22 9.96
N ASP A 177 15.99 14.21 9.92
CA ASP A 177 17.08 14.12 8.96
C ASP A 177 16.57 14.35 7.54
N ILE A 178 16.95 15.51 7.03
CA ILE A 178 16.55 16.06 5.74
C ILE A 178 17.28 15.21 4.71
N ILE A 179 16.56 14.44 3.89
CA ILE A 179 17.11 14.04 2.58
C ILE A 179 17.47 15.36 1.91
N GLU A 180 18.77 15.60 1.70
CA GLU A 180 19.30 16.84 1.17
C GLU A 180 18.47 17.31 -0.01
N GLU A 181 18.05 18.58 0.00
CA GLU A 181 17.15 19.18 -0.99
C GLU A 181 17.67 18.96 -2.43
N ASP A 182 19.00 18.97 -2.59
CA ASP A 182 19.73 18.64 -3.82
C ASP A 182 19.48 17.19 -4.31
N THR A 183 19.37 16.21 -3.41
CA THR A 183 19.06 14.82 -3.78
C THR A 183 17.62 14.71 -4.29
N LEU A 184 16.69 15.42 -3.68
CA LEU A 184 15.29 15.42 -4.10
C LEU A 184 15.10 16.13 -5.45
N GLU A 185 15.80 17.24 -5.67
CA GLU A 185 15.83 17.95 -6.95
C GLU A 185 16.41 17.07 -8.08
N LYS A 186 17.50 16.35 -7.81
CA LYS A 186 18.09 15.39 -8.76
C LYS A 186 17.12 14.28 -9.14
N ILE A 187 16.41 13.72 -8.16
CA ILE A 187 15.38 12.69 -8.41
C ILE A 187 14.27 13.26 -9.30
N PHE A 188 13.78 14.47 -8.98
CA PHE A 188 12.71 15.10 -9.74
C PHE A 188 13.11 15.42 -11.19
N ASN A 189 14.31 15.94 -11.41
CA ASN A 189 14.85 16.24 -12.75
C ASN A 189 15.02 14.96 -13.58
N THR A 190 15.48 13.88 -12.94
CA THR A 190 15.62 12.57 -13.59
C THR A 190 14.25 12.02 -13.99
N LEU A 191 13.25 12.09 -13.10
CA LEU A 191 11.90 11.63 -13.38
C LEU A 191 11.24 12.43 -14.51
N THR A 192 11.40 13.76 -14.51
CA THR A 192 10.89 14.64 -15.56
C THR A 192 11.49 14.28 -16.92
N THR A 193 12.81 14.06 -16.97
CA THR A 193 13.51 13.66 -18.19
C THR A 193 13.02 12.30 -18.71
N LEU A 194 12.84 11.32 -17.82
CA LEU A 194 12.31 10.02 -18.19
C LEU A 194 10.87 10.11 -18.69
N SER A 195 10.02 10.92 -18.04
CA SER A 195 8.64 11.15 -18.48
C SER A 195 8.59 11.68 -19.91
N MET A 196 9.41 12.69 -20.24
CA MET A 196 9.50 13.22 -21.61
C MET A 196 9.95 12.16 -22.63
N LYS A 197 10.88 11.27 -22.24
CA LYS A 197 11.33 10.17 -23.12
C LYS A 197 10.24 9.13 -23.34
N VAL A 198 9.47 8.79 -22.30
CA VAL A 198 8.33 7.85 -22.42
C VAL A 198 7.26 8.41 -23.35
N ASP A 199 6.95 9.70 -23.26
CA ASP A 199 6.00 10.36 -24.17
C ASP A 199 6.49 10.35 -25.62
N SER A 200 7.78 10.63 -25.84
CA SER A 200 8.40 10.55 -27.17
C SER A 200 8.35 9.13 -27.74
N MET A 201 8.68 8.13 -26.94
CA MET A 201 8.58 6.72 -27.34
C MET A 201 7.13 6.33 -27.66
N GLY A 202 6.16 6.83 -26.89
CA GLY A 202 4.73 6.62 -27.16
C GLY A 202 4.34 7.11 -28.56
N ASN A 203 4.81 8.28 -28.96
CA ASN A 203 4.55 8.84 -30.31
C ASN A 203 5.21 8.01 -31.42
N GLU A 204 6.44 7.54 -31.22
CA GLU A 204 7.13 6.66 -32.17
C GLU A 204 6.41 5.31 -32.32
N ILE A 205 5.93 4.72 -31.22
CA ILE A 205 5.15 3.48 -31.23
C ILE A 205 3.86 3.65 -32.05
N GLU A 206 3.12 4.73 -31.86
CA GLU A 206 1.90 5.00 -32.64
C GLU A 206 2.19 5.19 -34.14
N LYS A 207 3.30 5.84 -34.48
CA LYS A 207 3.75 5.97 -35.87
C LYS A 207 4.08 4.62 -36.50
N LEU A 208 4.77 3.74 -35.75
CA LEU A 208 5.11 2.39 -36.21
C LEU A 208 3.85 1.53 -36.43
N LYS A 209 2.87 1.58 -35.51
CA LYS A 209 1.59 0.89 -35.68
C LYS A 209 0.84 1.36 -36.93
N THR A 210 0.82 2.67 -37.19
CA THR A 210 0.17 3.24 -38.38
C THR A 210 0.83 2.74 -39.66
N ASN A 211 2.17 2.70 -39.70
CA ASN A 211 2.91 2.19 -40.84
C ASN A 211 2.67 0.69 -41.06
N GLU A 212 2.58 -0.11 -40.00
CA GLU A 212 2.27 -1.54 -40.09
C GLU A 212 0.90 -1.77 -40.74
N VAL A 213 -0.13 -1.04 -40.32
CA VAL A 213 -1.48 -1.13 -40.91
C VAL A 213 -1.45 -0.75 -42.38
N LYS A 214 -0.73 0.32 -42.74
CA LYS A 214 -0.58 0.76 -44.13
C LYS A 214 0.09 -0.31 -44.99
N LEU A 215 1.20 -0.87 -44.52
CA LEU A 215 1.92 -1.95 -45.22
C LEU A 215 1.04 -3.21 -45.40
N LYS A 216 0.26 -3.60 -44.38
CA LYS A 216 -0.69 -4.70 -44.50
C LYS A 216 -1.74 -4.43 -45.57
N SER A 217 -2.32 -3.23 -45.59
CA SER A 217 -3.32 -2.88 -46.61
C SER A 217 -2.75 -2.92 -48.03
N GLU A 218 -1.50 -2.49 -48.20
CA GLU A 218 -0.82 -2.45 -49.50
C GLU A 218 -0.48 -3.87 -50.00
N ALA A 219 -0.01 -4.75 -49.10
CA ALA A 219 0.21 -6.16 -49.40
C ALA A 219 -1.10 -6.89 -49.79
N THR A 220 -2.20 -6.64 -49.06
CA THR A 220 -3.51 -7.23 -49.37
C THR A 220 -4.02 -6.75 -50.73
N ASN A 221 -3.85 -5.47 -51.05
CA ASN A 221 -4.26 -4.92 -52.35
C ASN A 221 -3.46 -5.53 -53.51
N GLN A 222 -2.14 -5.66 -53.37
CA GLN A 222 -1.28 -6.30 -54.38
C GLN A 222 -1.67 -7.77 -54.60
N LEU A 223 -1.93 -8.52 -53.53
CA LEU A 223 -2.38 -9.91 -53.64
C LEU A 223 -3.75 -10.01 -54.33
N THR A 224 -4.67 -9.10 -54.00
CA THR A 224 -6.00 -9.06 -54.63
C THR A 224 -5.90 -8.77 -56.12
N GLU A 225 -5.02 -7.85 -56.51
CA GLU A 225 -4.75 -7.53 -57.92
C GLU A 225 -4.16 -8.72 -58.67
N GLN A 226 -3.15 -9.40 -58.10
CA GLN A 226 -2.58 -10.63 -58.68
C GLN A 226 -3.63 -11.75 -58.85
N CYS A 227 -4.49 -11.95 -57.86
CA CYS A 227 -5.58 -12.92 -57.96
C CYS A 227 -6.58 -12.55 -59.08
N ALA A 228 -6.92 -11.27 -59.23
CA ALA A 228 -7.83 -10.81 -60.26
C ALA A 228 -7.24 -10.90 -61.69
N GLU A 229 -5.92 -10.77 -61.84
CA GLU A 229 -5.22 -11.01 -63.10
C GLU A 229 -5.16 -12.49 -63.45
N LEU A 230 -4.86 -13.36 -62.47
CA LEU A 230 -4.85 -14.82 -62.66
C LEU A 230 -6.21 -15.34 -63.14
N CYS A 231 -7.30 -14.94 -62.46
CA CYS A 231 -8.66 -15.33 -62.86
C CYS A 231 -8.98 -14.90 -64.30
N ARG A 232 -8.57 -13.70 -64.72
CA ARG A 232 -8.77 -13.24 -66.11
C ARG A 232 -7.92 -14.00 -67.14
N SER A 233 -6.79 -14.55 -66.74
CA SER A 233 -5.91 -15.31 -67.64
C SER A 233 -6.37 -16.76 -67.88
N GLU A 234 -7.13 -17.33 -66.94
CA GLU A 234 -7.68 -18.69 -67.03
C GLU A 234 -8.89 -18.78 -67.97
N ASP A 235 -9.64 -17.68 -68.12
CA ASP A 235 -10.81 -17.62 -69.02
C ASP A 235 -10.46 -17.71 -70.52
N PHE A 236 -9.19 -17.61 -70.92
CA PHE A 236 -8.75 -17.65 -72.32
C PHE A 236 -8.09 -18.97 -72.77
N LYS A 237 -8.09 -20.02 -71.94
CA LYS A 237 -7.44 -21.31 -72.25
C LYS A 237 -8.36 -22.51 -72.09
N ILE A 238 -9.51 -22.48 -72.75
CA ILE A 238 -10.20 -23.71 -73.13
C ILE A 238 -10.15 -23.78 -74.66
N PRO A 239 -9.17 -24.49 -75.27
CA PRO A 239 -9.39 -24.99 -76.61
C PRO A 239 -10.46 -26.08 -76.49
N GLU A 240 -11.64 -25.82 -77.06
CA GLU A 240 -12.63 -26.86 -77.32
C GLU A 240 -11.95 -27.97 -78.14
N LEU A 241 -11.55 -29.05 -77.47
CA LEU A 241 -11.14 -30.28 -78.13
C LEU A 241 -12.37 -31.16 -78.27
N GLU A 242 -13.00 -31.03 -79.44
CA GLU A 242 -14.07 -31.87 -79.94
C GLU A 242 -13.48 -33.21 -80.41
N GLY A 243 -13.96 -34.34 -79.84
CA GLY A 243 -13.74 -35.72 -80.29
C GLY A 243 -12.31 -36.27 -80.08
N ASP A 244 -12.06 -37.49 -79.59
CA ASP A 244 -12.78 -38.75 -79.75
C ASP A 244 -12.24 -39.78 -78.72
N VAL A 245 -13.01 -40.83 -78.51
CA VAL A 245 -12.94 -41.84 -77.44
C VAL A 245 -11.68 -42.73 -77.50
N GLY A 246 -10.91 -42.84 -76.41
CA GLY A 246 -9.83 -43.83 -76.34
C GLY A 246 -8.97 -43.87 -75.06
N ILE A 247 -9.43 -44.66 -74.08
CA ILE A 247 -8.66 -45.50 -73.15
C ILE A 247 -7.46 -44.88 -72.36
N LEU A 248 -7.73 -44.64 -71.07
CA LEU A 248 -6.88 -44.87 -69.88
C LEU A 248 -5.47 -44.24 -69.79
N HIS A 249 -5.36 -43.14 -69.04
CA HIS A 249 -4.29 -42.96 -68.05
C HIS A 249 -4.74 -41.97 -66.96
N LYS A 250 -4.87 -42.42 -65.70
CA LYS A 250 -4.81 -41.49 -64.55
C LYS A 250 -3.35 -41.06 -64.41
N PRO A 251 -3.06 -39.76 -64.23
CA PRO A 251 -2.59 -39.39 -62.91
C PRO A 251 -3.06 -38.01 -62.41
N VAL A 252 -3.22 -37.96 -61.09
CA VAL A 252 -2.78 -36.86 -60.21
C VAL A 252 -3.68 -35.63 -60.09
N MET A 253 -4.33 -35.60 -58.92
CA MET A 253 -4.60 -34.49 -58.01
C MET A 253 -4.53 -33.05 -58.55
N PHE A 254 -5.68 -32.37 -58.49
CA PHE A 254 -5.75 -31.00 -57.99
C PHE A 254 -6.81 -30.94 -56.89
N ILE A 255 -6.36 -31.19 -55.66
CA ILE A 255 -7.11 -30.75 -54.48
C ILE A 255 -6.83 -29.25 -54.37
N ASN A 256 -7.83 -28.43 -54.67
CA ASN A 256 -7.85 -27.04 -54.24
C ASN A 256 -7.90 -27.02 -52.71
N LEU A 257 -6.76 -26.83 -52.07
CA LEU A 257 -6.71 -26.47 -50.66
C LEU A 257 -6.66 -24.94 -50.58
N LEU A 258 -7.84 -24.33 -50.49
CA LEU A 258 -7.99 -22.96 -50.03
C LEU A 258 -7.84 -22.99 -48.49
N LEU A 259 -6.73 -22.45 -47.97
CA LEU A 259 -6.55 -22.09 -46.57
C LEU A 259 -5.67 -20.85 -46.48
#